data_AF-A0A3N4HZ20-F1
#
_entry.id   AF-A0A3N4HZ20-F1
#
_cell.length_a   1.000
_cell.length_b   1.000
_cell.length_c   1.000
_cell.angle_alpha   90.00
_cell.angle_beta   90.00
_cell.angle_gamma   90.00
#
_symmetry.space_group_name_H-M   'P 1'
#
loop_
_entity.id
_entity.type
_entity.pdbx_description
1 polymer ?
#
loop_
_entity_poly.entity_id
_entity_poly.type
_entity_poly.pdbx_seq_one_letter_code
_entity_poly.pdbx_strand_id
1 'polypeptide(L)'
;MSSTSTSGRVLREPTIESTATQKATRFRFQNEEQKTFMIRMCCLYGDLYRQGTKEKFWKLVRAACMQEFNSKLGHPRQMVNTLMEQFEESIKYEDGVSGKPLLDTDFKQQCWKWKTDWLDREQNAGTTVKTEKEEEERRAVEQRQTMMSTLSDKPKYQAAKAAVDAYKANHDSKEDDWLSISSDATISDAEEPTAADTLKRPKKESKRQAKRQKTAEAKEKNRYIRDREHHMEESMANSQQAVLKCVNTMTNVFEKIFAPSSSMSITVPSIAQETEQRLETLEKRVEKMEKGVEETSAVTKKILEVVQGWKKESNSQ
;
A
#
# COMPACT_ATOMS: atom_id res chain seq x y z
N MET A 1 -9.45 29.41 -61.55
CA MET A 1 -9.50 29.01 -60.12
C MET A 1 -8.80 27.68 -60.00
N SER A 2 -7.76 27.67 -59.19
CA SER A 2 -6.61 26.76 -59.30
C SER A 2 -6.87 25.38 -58.70
N SER A 3 -6.60 24.34 -59.48
CA SER A 3 -6.68 22.94 -59.06
C SER A 3 -5.36 22.53 -58.41
N THR A 4 -5.34 22.34 -57.09
CA THR A 4 -4.18 21.82 -56.36
C THR A 4 -4.16 20.31 -56.42
N SER A 5 -3.26 19.82 -57.26
CA SER A 5 -2.85 18.41 -57.39
C SER A 5 -2.29 17.89 -56.06
N THR A 6 -2.91 16.84 -55.52
CA THR A 6 -2.46 16.16 -54.29
C THR A 6 -1.43 15.11 -54.68
N SER A 7 -0.17 15.39 -54.33
CA SER A 7 0.99 14.54 -54.63
C SER A 7 0.91 13.23 -53.85
N GLY A 8 0.92 12.11 -54.57
CA GLY A 8 0.88 10.76 -54.02
C GLY A 8 2.08 10.43 -53.16
N ARG A 9 1.82 9.96 -51.93
CA ARG A 9 2.81 9.46 -50.98
C ARG A 9 3.34 8.11 -51.48
N VAL A 10 4.48 8.12 -52.14
CA VAL A 10 5.20 6.91 -52.58
C VAL A 10 5.67 6.14 -51.35
N LEU A 11 5.17 4.92 -51.18
CA LEU A 11 5.69 3.92 -50.24
C LEU A 11 7.16 3.65 -50.59
N ARG A 12 8.07 4.10 -49.73
CA ARG A 12 9.50 3.81 -49.82
C ARG A 12 9.72 2.37 -49.33
N GLU A 13 10.20 1.49 -50.20
CA GLU A 13 10.59 0.13 -49.84
C GLU A 13 11.72 0.15 -48.80
N PRO A 14 11.73 -0.80 -47.84
CA PRO A 14 12.79 -0.90 -46.85
C PRO A 14 14.08 -1.39 -47.50
N THR A 15 15.05 -0.49 -47.66
CA THR A 15 16.44 -0.84 -47.99
C THR A 15 17.00 -1.74 -46.88
N ILE A 16 17.27 -3.00 -47.22
CA ILE A 16 17.94 -3.97 -46.34
C ILE A 16 19.43 -3.60 -46.31
N GLU A 17 19.82 -2.73 -45.39
CA GLU A 17 21.22 -2.42 -45.14
C GLU A 17 21.87 -3.54 -44.31
N SER A 18 22.71 -4.30 -45.01
CA SER A 18 23.87 -5.08 -44.57
C SER A 18 24.17 -5.08 -43.06
N THR A 19 23.90 -6.22 -42.42
CA THR A 19 24.29 -6.55 -41.05
C THR A 19 25.81 -6.71 -40.92
N ALA A 20 26.52 -5.60 -40.76
CA ALA A 20 27.88 -5.61 -40.23
C ALA A 20 27.83 -5.98 -38.74
N THR A 21 28.64 -6.96 -38.34
CA THR A 21 28.78 -7.49 -36.97
C THR A 21 29.35 -6.42 -36.03
N GLN A 22 28.53 -5.43 -35.66
CA GLN A 22 28.89 -4.40 -34.70
C GLN A 22 29.05 -5.07 -33.33
N LYS A 23 30.28 -5.03 -32.80
CA LYS A 23 30.57 -5.33 -31.39
C LYS A 23 29.52 -4.60 -30.55
N ALA A 24 28.85 -5.30 -29.63
CA ALA A 24 27.72 -4.77 -28.86
C ALA A 24 28.16 -3.59 -27.99
N THR A 25 28.14 -2.39 -28.56
CA THR A 25 28.44 -1.15 -27.86
C THR A 25 27.38 -0.95 -26.79
N ARG A 26 27.80 -0.80 -25.54
CA ARG A 26 26.90 -0.55 -24.41
C ARG A 26 26.08 0.72 -24.71
N PHE A 27 24.76 0.62 -24.62
CA PHE A 27 23.87 1.75 -24.88
C PHE A 27 24.20 2.94 -23.97
N ARG A 28 24.26 4.12 -24.56
CA ARG A 28 24.43 5.41 -23.88
C ARG A 28 23.40 6.38 -24.42
N PHE A 29 22.76 7.13 -23.54
CA PHE A 29 21.84 8.20 -23.94
C PHE A 29 22.58 9.23 -24.81
N GLN A 30 22.06 9.49 -26.00
CA GLN A 30 22.64 10.45 -26.95
C GLN A 30 22.13 11.86 -26.71
N ASN A 31 20.89 12.00 -26.21
CA ASN A 31 20.24 13.27 -25.98
C ASN A 31 19.44 13.25 -24.67
N GLU A 32 18.98 14.44 -24.24
CA GLU A 32 18.12 14.59 -23.08
C GLU A 32 16.73 13.97 -23.32
N GLU A 33 16.22 14.03 -24.55
CA GLU A 33 14.92 13.43 -24.92
C GLU A 33 14.84 11.93 -24.61
N GLN A 34 15.90 11.15 -24.88
CA GLN A 34 15.94 9.73 -24.53
C GLN A 34 15.94 9.51 -23.01
N LYS A 35 16.62 10.37 -22.24
CA LYS A 35 16.59 10.33 -20.78
C LYS A 35 15.17 10.61 -20.29
N THR A 36 14.56 11.69 -20.80
CA THR A 36 13.21 12.11 -20.47
C THR A 36 12.19 11.04 -20.83
N PHE A 37 12.28 10.44 -22.02
CA PHE A 37 11.42 9.36 -22.45
C PHE A 37 11.47 8.18 -21.46
N MET A 38 12.67 7.79 -21.04
CA MET A 38 12.83 6.70 -20.09
C MET A 38 12.18 6.99 -18.73
N ILE A 39 12.32 8.21 -18.21
CA ILE A 39 11.65 8.61 -16.97
C ILE A 39 10.13 8.73 -17.15
N ARG A 40 9.66 9.23 -18.29
CA ARG A 40 8.23 9.25 -18.63
C ARG A 40 7.64 7.83 -18.65
N MET A 41 8.36 6.85 -19.19
CA MET A 41 7.92 5.44 -19.14
C MET A 41 7.86 4.92 -17.70
N CYS A 42 8.79 5.33 -16.83
CA CYS A 42 8.70 5.00 -15.41
C CYS A 42 7.44 5.59 -14.77
N CYS A 43 7.16 6.87 -15.01
CA CYS A 43 5.95 7.54 -14.52
C CYS A 43 4.67 6.90 -15.08
N LEU A 44 4.65 6.55 -16.37
CA LEU A 44 3.48 5.97 -17.04
C LEU A 44 3.13 4.59 -16.49
N TYR A 45 4.14 3.76 -16.24
CA TYR A 45 3.95 2.42 -15.68
C TYR A 45 4.11 2.37 -14.16
N GLY A 46 4.11 3.53 -13.47
CA GLY A 46 4.40 3.60 -12.04
C GLY A 46 3.42 2.79 -11.18
N ASP A 47 2.16 2.66 -11.58
CA ASP A 47 1.18 1.85 -10.85
C ASP A 47 1.60 0.37 -10.78
N LEU A 48 2.20 -0.15 -11.85
CA LEU A 48 2.75 -1.51 -11.90
C LEU A 48 3.99 -1.67 -11.02
N TYR A 49 4.76 -0.59 -10.84
CA TYR A 49 5.89 -0.59 -9.91
C TYR A 49 5.43 -0.75 -8.46
N ARG A 50 4.27 -0.18 -8.11
CA ARG A 50 3.70 -0.24 -6.75
C ARG A 50 2.90 -1.51 -6.48
N GLN A 51 2.01 -1.91 -7.39
CA GLN A 51 1.04 -2.99 -7.17
C GLN A 51 1.59 -4.37 -7.58
N GLY A 52 2.60 -4.40 -8.45
CA GLY A 52 3.10 -5.63 -9.07
C GLY A 52 4.49 -6.04 -8.62
N THR A 53 5.01 -7.10 -9.24
CA THR A 53 6.42 -7.46 -9.13
C THR A 53 7.27 -6.42 -9.86
N LYS A 54 8.18 -5.75 -9.14
CA LYS A 54 9.09 -4.73 -9.71
C LYS A 54 9.82 -5.19 -10.97
N GLU A 55 10.11 -6.49 -11.08
CA GLU A 55 10.76 -7.05 -12.27
C GLU A 55 9.91 -6.95 -13.55
N LYS A 56 8.59 -7.15 -13.46
CA LYS A 56 7.68 -6.98 -14.60
C LYS A 56 7.64 -5.53 -15.08
N PHE A 57 7.59 -4.58 -14.12
CA PHE A 57 7.69 -3.16 -14.43
C PHE A 57 8.98 -2.84 -15.20
N TRP A 58 10.14 -3.29 -14.69
CA TRP A 58 11.41 -3.03 -15.36
C TRP A 58 11.51 -3.69 -16.75
N LYS A 59 10.91 -4.88 -16.93
CA LYS A 59 10.83 -5.54 -18.26
C LYS A 59 10.00 -4.72 -19.25
N LEU A 60 8.87 -4.16 -18.81
CA LEU A 60 8.02 -3.30 -19.65
C LEU A 60 8.70 -1.99 -20.03
N VAL A 61 9.31 -1.29 -19.06
CA VAL A 61 10.07 -0.07 -19.32
C VAL A 61 11.20 -0.35 -20.31
N ARG A 62 11.92 -1.47 -20.16
CA ARG A 62 12.97 -1.87 -21.10
C ARG A 62 12.41 -2.10 -22.51
N ALA A 63 11.30 -2.82 -22.63
CA ALA A 63 10.68 -3.11 -23.92
C ALA A 63 10.25 -1.82 -24.63
N ALA A 64 9.60 -0.90 -23.93
CA ALA A 64 9.18 0.39 -24.47
C ALA A 64 10.39 1.24 -24.94
N CYS A 65 11.44 1.34 -24.12
CA CYS A 65 12.65 2.06 -24.49
C CYS A 65 13.42 1.39 -25.64
N MET A 66 13.43 0.06 -25.72
CA MET A 66 14.07 -0.65 -26.85
C MET A 66 13.33 -0.41 -28.17
N GLN A 67 12.00 -0.35 -28.12
CA GLN A 67 11.16 -0.03 -29.26
C GLN A 67 11.39 1.40 -29.74
N GLU A 68 11.48 2.36 -28.82
CA GLU A 68 11.69 3.77 -29.18
C GLU A 68 13.11 4.05 -29.67
N PHE A 69 14.13 3.51 -29.00
CA PHE A 69 15.53 3.83 -29.28
C PHE A 69 16.15 2.96 -30.40
N ASN A 70 15.42 1.96 -30.91
CA ASN A 70 15.91 0.96 -31.86
C ASN A 70 17.26 0.35 -31.46
N SER A 71 17.52 0.23 -30.17
CA SER A 71 18.82 -0.13 -29.60
C SER A 71 18.67 -1.08 -28.43
N LYS A 72 19.67 -1.94 -28.21
CA LYS A 72 19.69 -2.85 -27.05
C LYS A 72 19.95 -2.06 -25.76
N LEU A 73 18.89 -1.80 -25.00
CA LEU A 73 18.99 -1.15 -23.70
C LEU A 73 19.63 -2.09 -22.66
N GLY A 74 20.49 -1.52 -21.82
CA GLY A 74 21.08 -2.19 -20.66
C GLY A 74 20.07 -2.45 -19.54
N HIS A 75 20.55 -2.57 -18.30
CA HIS A 75 19.68 -2.77 -17.14
C HIS A 75 18.93 -1.48 -16.80
N PRO A 76 17.59 -1.41 -17.01
CA PRO A 76 16.84 -0.16 -16.92
C PRO A 76 16.88 0.44 -15.52
N ARG A 77 16.74 -0.40 -14.47
CA ARG A 77 16.83 0.04 -13.07
C ARG A 77 18.13 0.79 -12.76
N GLN A 78 19.28 0.26 -13.19
CA GLN A 78 20.57 0.89 -12.94
C GLN A 78 20.66 2.24 -13.66
N MET A 79 20.18 2.31 -14.90
CA MET A 79 20.17 3.54 -15.68
C MET A 79 19.27 4.61 -15.07
N VAL A 80 18.05 4.25 -14.63
CA VAL A 80 17.16 5.19 -13.92
C VAL A 80 17.81 5.68 -12.62
N ASN A 81 18.40 4.78 -11.84
CA ASN A 81 19.08 5.17 -10.60
C ASN A 81 20.18 6.20 -10.87
N THR A 82 21.04 5.97 -11.87
CA THR A 82 22.07 6.93 -12.26
C THR A 82 21.48 8.26 -12.74
N LEU A 83 20.35 8.25 -13.47
CA LEU A 83 19.67 9.48 -13.88
C LEU A 83 19.09 10.24 -12.68
N MET A 84 18.55 9.52 -11.69
CA MET A 84 18.02 10.11 -10.45
C MET A 84 19.15 10.69 -9.58
N GLU A 85 20.29 10.01 -9.48
CA GLU A 85 21.49 10.52 -8.78
C GLU A 85 21.97 11.83 -9.43
N GLN A 86 22.11 11.86 -10.75
CA GLN A 86 22.47 13.08 -11.51
C GLN A 86 21.47 14.21 -11.28
N PHE A 87 20.18 13.90 -11.26
CA PHE A 87 19.13 14.86 -10.98
C PHE A 87 19.25 15.43 -9.56
N GLU A 88 19.44 14.58 -8.55
CA GLU A 88 19.58 15.02 -7.16
C GLU A 88 20.84 15.87 -6.93
N GLU A 89 21.95 15.53 -7.58
CA GLU A 89 23.16 16.35 -7.57
C GLU A 89 22.93 17.73 -8.21
N SER A 90 22.26 17.78 -9.37
CA SER A 90 21.89 19.04 -10.04
C SER A 90 21.01 19.92 -9.14
N ILE A 91 20.00 19.31 -8.52
CA ILE A 91 19.08 20.01 -7.62
C ILE A 91 19.79 20.53 -6.37
N LYS A 92 20.68 19.75 -5.76
CA LYS A 92 21.48 20.18 -4.61
C LYS A 92 22.40 21.35 -4.96
N TYR A 93 23.03 21.30 -6.14
CA TYR A 93 23.87 22.39 -6.61
C TYR A 93 23.06 23.68 -6.83
N GLU A 94 21.91 23.56 -7.50
CA GLU A 94 21.02 24.70 -7.76
C GLU A 94 20.45 25.29 -6.49
N ASP A 95 20.01 24.47 -5.55
CA ASP A 95 19.51 24.91 -4.25
C ASP A 95 20.57 25.72 -3.48
N GLY A 96 21.85 25.32 -3.57
CA GLY A 96 22.96 26.07 -3.01
C GLY A 96 23.23 27.43 -3.67
N VAL A 97 22.85 27.62 -4.94
CA VAL A 97 23.11 28.84 -5.71
C VAL A 97 21.91 29.80 -5.70
N SER A 98 20.70 29.29 -5.93
CA SER A 98 19.47 30.10 -6.09
C SER A 98 18.56 30.06 -4.86
N GLY A 99 18.80 29.15 -3.90
CA GLY A 99 17.92 28.90 -2.76
C GLY A 99 16.59 28.22 -3.12
N LYS A 100 16.38 27.83 -4.39
CA LYS A 100 15.20 27.08 -4.83
C LYS A 100 15.54 26.11 -5.98
N PRO A 101 15.10 24.84 -5.92
CA PRO A 101 15.27 23.90 -7.02
C PRO A 101 14.60 24.42 -8.29
N LEU A 102 15.35 24.51 -9.40
CA LEU A 102 14.81 24.94 -10.69
C LEU A 102 14.43 23.69 -11.51
N LEU A 103 13.13 23.51 -11.75
CA LEU A 103 12.57 22.44 -12.58
C LEU A 103 12.32 22.96 -14.00
N ASP A 104 13.35 23.55 -14.60
CA ASP A 104 13.30 24.25 -15.87
C ASP A 104 13.26 23.33 -17.09
N THR A 105 13.86 22.14 -17.01
CA THR A 105 13.81 21.15 -18.10
C THR A 105 12.73 20.10 -17.88
N ASP A 106 12.16 19.60 -18.98
CA ASP A 106 11.18 18.51 -18.93
C ASP A 106 11.79 17.25 -18.29
N PHE A 107 13.08 16.96 -18.50
CA PHE A 107 13.77 15.88 -17.79
C PHE A 107 13.67 16.04 -16.27
N LYS A 108 14.01 17.22 -15.75
CA LYS A 108 13.93 17.51 -14.31
C LYS A 108 12.52 17.41 -13.77
N GLN A 109 11.52 17.90 -14.51
CA GLN A 109 10.11 17.80 -14.14
C GLN A 109 9.66 16.34 -14.03
N GLN A 110 10.05 15.49 -14.98
CA GLN A 110 9.71 14.06 -14.95
C GLN A 110 10.46 13.33 -13.84
N CYS A 111 11.73 13.64 -13.58
CA CYS A 111 12.49 13.09 -12.45
C CYS A 111 11.86 13.49 -11.10
N TRP A 112 11.47 14.75 -10.95
CA TRP A 112 10.78 15.22 -9.77
C TRP A 112 9.46 14.48 -9.57
N LYS A 113 8.65 14.37 -10.62
CA LYS A 113 7.39 13.60 -10.59
C LYS A 113 7.62 12.14 -10.20
N TRP A 114 8.63 11.49 -10.79
CA TRP A 114 8.97 10.11 -10.44
C TRP A 114 9.33 9.96 -8.96
N LYS A 115 10.15 10.90 -8.44
CA LYS A 115 10.54 10.93 -7.03
C LYS A 115 9.34 11.11 -6.11
N THR A 116 8.55 12.16 -6.31
CA THR A 116 7.47 12.53 -5.38
C THR A 116 6.28 11.58 -5.45
N ASP A 117 5.89 11.13 -6.65
CA ASP A 117 4.68 10.34 -6.82
C ASP A 117 4.91 8.84 -6.55
N TRP A 118 6.14 8.36 -6.69
CA TRP A 118 6.41 6.92 -6.61
C TRP A 118 7.43 6.54 -5.54
N LEU A 119 8.61 7.18 -5.52
CA LEU A 119 9.67 6.82 -4.58
C LEU A 119 9.34 7.27 -3.15
N ASP A 120 8.94 8.53 -2.98
CA ASP A 120 8.63 9.08 -1.65
C ASP A 120 7.38 8.41 -1.08
N ARG A 121 6.37 8.11 -1.92
CA ARG A 121 5.18 7.36 -1.49
C ARG A 121 5.52 5.93 -1.07
N GLU A 122 6.44 5.26 -1.76
CA GLU A 122 6.91 3.92 -1.40
C GLU A 122 7.66 3.94 -0.05
N GLN A 123 8.55 4.92 0.15
CA GLN A 123 9.26 5.09 1.41
C GLN A 123 8.28 5.39 2.55
N ASN A 124 7.36 6.34 2.36
CA ASN A 124 6.40 6.73 3.38
C ASN A 124 5.44 5.58 3.75
N ALA A 125 4.98 4.79 2.79
CA ALA A 125 4.17 3.60 3.06
C ALA A 125 4.95 2.53 3.86
N GLY A 126 6.26 2.40 3.62
CA GLY A 126 7.12 1.52 4.42
C GLY A 126 7.37 2.05 5.84
N THR A 127 7.46 3.36 6.00
CA THR A 127 7.72 4.01 7.30
C THR A 127 6.48 3.98 8.19
N THR A 128 5.28 4.25 7.67
CA THR A 128 4.04 4.18 8.44
C THR A 128 3.78 2.80 9.04
N VAL A 129 4.02 1.74 8.26
CA VAL A 129 3.87 0.36 8.74
C VAL A 129 4.88 0.02 9.85
N LYS A 130 6.10 0.57 9.78
CA LYS A 130 7.10 0.38 10.84
C LYS A 130 6.73 1.15 12.11
N THR A 131 6.28 2.40 11.98
CA THR A 131 5.87 3.20 13.14
C THR A 131 4.63 2.64 13.82
N GLU A 132 3.66 2.10 13.07
CA GLU A 132 2.49 1.44 13.65
C GLU A 132 2.87 0.18 14.42
N LYS A 133 3.79 -0.62 13.87
CA LYS A 133 4.30 -1.83 14.54
C LYS A 133 5.05 -1.49 15.83
N GLU A 134 5.89 -0.45 15.80
CA GLU A 134 6.61 0.03 16.99
C GLU A 134 5.65 0.60 18.04
N GLU A 135 4.59 1.30 17.63
CA GLU A 135 3.56 1.81 18.53
C GLU A 135 2.70 0.69 19.12
N GLU A 136 2.37 -0.34 18.34
CA GLU A 136 1.69 -1.54 18.82
C GLU A 136 2.54 -2.31 19.84
N GLU A 137 3.83 -2.49 19.55
CA GLU A 137 4.77 -3.14 20.47
C GLU A 137 4.91 -2.32 21.77
N ARG A 138 4.97 -0.99 21.68
CA ARG A 138 4.99 -0.10 22.84
C ARG A 138 3.70 -0.21 23.67
N ARG A 139 2.52 -0.22 23.03
CA ARG A 139 1.24 -0.42 23.75
C ARG A 139 1.18 -1.80 24.41
N ALA A 140 1.72 -2.84 23.78
CA ALA A 140 1.78 -4.17 24.37
C ALA A 140 2.70 -4.20 25.61
N VAL A 141 3.83 -3.48 25.57
CA VAL A 141 4.72 -3.32 26.72
C VAL A 141 4.05 -2.54 27.85
N GLU A 142 3.40 -1.42 27.53
CA GLU A 142 2.67 -0.61 28.50
C GLU A 142 1.52 -1.43 29.13
N GLN A 143 0.72 -2.13 28.33
CA GLN A 143 -0.34 -3.02 28.83
C GLN A 143 0.20 -4.12 29.73
N ARG A 144 1.35 -4.72 29.38
CA ARG A 144 2.02 -5.70 30.23
C ARG A 144 2.49 -5.09 31.54
N GLN A 145 3.07 -3.89 31.52
CA GLN A 145 3.49 -3.18 32.73
C GLN A 145 2.28 -2.84 33.61
N THR A 146 1.17 -2.38 33.04
CA THR A 146 -0.07 -2.12 33.78
C THR A 146 -0.62 -3.39 34.43
N MET A 147 -0.70 -4.50 33.70
CA MET A 147 -1.13 -5.78 34.27
C MET A 147 -0.22 -6.23 35.41
N MET A 148 1.10 -6.10 35.26
CA MET A 148 2.06 -6.47 36.30
C MET A 148 1.99 -5.55 37.53
N SER A 149 1.72 -4.26 37.35
CA SER A 149 1.49 -3.30 38.43
C SER A 149 0.25 -3.66 39.26
N THR A 150 -0.87 -4.02 38.62
CA THR A 150 -2.07 -4.46 39.37
C THR A 150 -1.88 -5.77 40.15
N LEU A 151 -0.81 -6.51 39.87
CA LEU A 151 -0.46 -7.75 40.56
C LEU A 151 0.65 -7.57 41.59
N SER A 152 1.43 -6.48 41.55
CA SER A 152 2.62 -6.29 42.39
C SER A 152 2.32 -6.27 43.88
N ASP A 153 1.14 -5.80 44.25
CA ASP A 153 0.76 -5.62 45.65
C ASP A 153 0.05 -6.86 46.22
N LYS A 154 -0.21 -7.87 45.38
CA LYS A 154 -0.87 -9.10 45.84
C LYS A 154 0.16 -9.98 46.56
N PRO A 155 -0.13 -10.44 47.80
CA PRO A 155 0.82 -11.24 48.59
C PRO A 155 1.31 -12.51 47.87
N LYS A 156 0.43 -13.16 47.09
CA LYS A 156 0.79 -14.36 46.30
C LYS A 156 1.79 -14.06 45.19
N TYR A 157 1.72 -12.86 44.60
CA TYR A 157 2.64 -12.44 43.55
C TYR A 157 3.99 -12.03 44.14
N GLN A 158 4.02 -11.34 45.29
CA GLN A 158 5.27 -11.03 45.99
C GLN A 158 6.01 -12.30 46.43
N ALA A 159 5.29 -13.29 46.97
CA ALA A 159 5.87 -14.58 47.33
C ALA A 159 6.43 -15.33 46.10
N ALA A 160 5.70 -15.32 44.98
CA ALA A 160 6.18 -15.94 43.74
C ALA A 160 7.39 -15.20 43.14
N LYS A 161 7.39 -13.85 43.18
CA LYS A 161 8.50 -13.02 42.75
C LYS A 161 9.75 -13.29 43.60
N ALA A 162 9.61 -13.29 44.93
CA ALA A 162 10.70 -13.62 45.85
C ALA A 162 11.26 -15.03 45.62
N ALA A 163 10.41 -16.01 45.29
CA ALA A 163 10.86 -17.36 44.95
C ALA A 163 11.66 -17.42 43.63
N VAL A 164 11.25 -16.65 42.61
CA VAL A 164 11.98 -16.55 41.34
C VAL A 164 13.29 -15.80 41.50
N ASP A 165 13.30 -14.71 42.26
CA ASP A 165 14.51 -13.91 42.53
C ASP A 165 15.51 -14.72 43.37
N ALA A 166 15.03 -15.50 44.35
CA ALA A 166 15.86 -16.45 45.10
C ALA A 166 16.41 -17.58 44.22
N TYR A 167 15.61 -18.08 43.27
CA TYR A 167 16.08 -19.07 42.29
C TYR A 167 17.19 -18.49 41.41
N LYS A 168 17.00 -17.29 40.86
CA LYS A 168 18.01 -16.61 40.02
C LYS A 168 19.29 -16.31 40.80
N ALA A 169 19.18 -15.77 42.02
CA ALA A 169 20.35 -15.52 42.86
C ALA A 169 21.16 -16.80 43.15
N ASN A 170 20.49 -17.95 43.23
CA ASN A 170 21.14 -19.26 43.42
C ASN A 170 21.64 -19.89 42.12
N HIS A 171 21.20 -19.42 40.95
CA HIS A 171 21.51 -20.01 39.65
C HIS A 171 22.43 -19.14 38.76
N ASP A 172 22.55 -17.84 39.05
CA ASP A 172 23.53 -16.92 38.43
C ASP A 172 24.97 -17.17 38.91
N SER A 173 25.19 -18.13 39.82
CA SER A 173 26.54 -18.56 40.24
C SER A 173 27.05 -19.81 39.51
N LYS A 174 26.30 -20.35 38.56
CA LYS A 174 26.71 -21.47 37.69
C LYS A 174 26.23 -21.20 36.27
N GLU A 175 26.89 -20.26 35.60
CA GLU A 175 27.00 -20.34 34.15
C GLU A 175 27.64 -21.69 33.78
N ASP A 176 27.25 -22.24 32.63
CA ASP A 176 27.85 -23.40 31.94
C ASP A 176 27.17 -24.78 32.00
N ASP A 177 25.82 -24.92 32.07
CA ASP A 177 25.25 -26.23 31.68
C ASP A 177 23.82 -26.29 31.10
N TRP A 178 23.16 -25.15 30.86
CA TRP A 178 21.80 -25.17 30.29
C TRP A 178 21.72 -25.08 28.75
N LEU A 179 22.85 -25.03 28.05
CA LEU A 179 22.90 -25.09 26.59
C LEU A 179 22.99 -26.52 26.01
N SER A 180 22.95 -27.57 26.86
CA SER A 180 23.02 -28.97 26.42
C SER A 180 21.71 -29.74 26.60
N ILE A 181 20.58 -29.14 26.22
CA ILE A 181 19.41 -29.95 25.81
C ILE A 181 19.55 -30.14 24.31
N SER A 182 20.45 -31.06 23.94
CA SER A 182 20.43 -31.65 22.61
C SER A 182 19.08 -32.33 22.40
N SER A 183 18.49 -31.98 21.28
CA SER A 183 17.25 -32.49 20.75
C SER A 183 17.50 -33.84 20.09
N ASP A 184 17.89 -34.84 20.89
CA ASP A 184 18.00 -36.22 20.42
C ASP A 184 17.47 -37.20 21.46
N ALA A 185 16.16 -37.16 21.67
CA ALA A 185 15.42 -38.24 22.30
C ALA A 185 14.62 -38.92 21.20
N THR A 186 15.32 -39.76 20.44
CA THR A 186 14.73 -40.85 19.67
C THR A 186 13.92 -41.73 20.64
N ILE A 187 12.60 -41.63 20.53
CA ILE A 187 11.65 -42.51 21.21
C ILE A 187 11.92 -43.92 20.71
N SER A 188 12.67 -44.68 21.50
CA SER A 188 12.85 -46.11 21.33
C SER A 188 11.84 -46.80 22.23
N ASP A 189 10.84 -47.42 21.62
CA ASP A 189 9.95 -48.38 22.27
C ASP A 189 10.80 -49.53 22.81
N ALA A 190 10.80 -49.69 24.13
CA ALA A 190 11.21 -50.92 24.78
C ALA A 190 10.38 -51.10 26.07
N GLU A 191 9.55 -52.14 26.03
CA GLU A 191 8.94 -52.89 27.14
C GLU A 191 9.97 -53.11 28.28
N GLU A 192 9.70 -53.20 29.58
CA GLU A 192 8.59 -53.78 30.36
C GLU A 192 8.82 -53.39 31.87
N PRO A 193 8.14 -53.93 32.92
CA PRO A 193 7.55 -53.12 33.99
C PRO A 193 8.15 -53.35 35.39
N THR A 194 7.98 -52.38 36.30
CA THR A 194 7.94 -52.72 37.74
C THR A 194 6.99 -51.81 38.51
N ALA A 195 6.15 -52.49 39.29
CA ALA A 195 5.08 -51.96 40.12
C ALA A 195 5.60 -51.10 41.29
N ALA A 196 4.94 -49.96 41.52
CA ALA A 196 4.78 -49.37 42.84
C ALA A 196 3.64 -48.33 42.83
N ASP A 197 2.53 -48.75 43.43
CA ASP A 197 1.66 -47.99 44.32
C ASP A 197 0.99 -46.69 43.82
N THR A 198 -0.23 -46.88 43.32
CA THR A 198 -1.18 -45.86 42.89
C THR A 198 -1.95 -45.22 44.06
N LEU A 199 -1.64 -43.97 44.40
CA LEU A 199 -2.59 -43.05 45.04
C LEU A 199 -3.22 -42.14 43.96
N LYS A 200 -4.31 -42.64 43.36
CA LYS A 200 -5.16 -41.91 42.40
C LYS A 200 -5.76 -40.66 43.07
N ARG A 201 -5.21 -39.48 42.79
CA ARG A 201 -5.87 -38.18 43.04
C ARG A 201 -6.73 -37.76 41.82
N PRO A 202 -8.07 -37.75 41.91
CA PRO A 202 -8.94 -37.37 40.80
C PRO A 202 -9.13 -35.83 40.80
N LYS A 203 -8.17 -35.07 40.27
CA LYS A 203 -8.35 -33.59 40.07
C LYS A 203 -7.72 -33.01 38.79
N LYS A 204 -7.36 -33.83 37.79
CA LYS A 204 -6.72 -33.35 36.55
C LYS A 204 -7.67 -33.13 35.35
N GLU A 205 -8.88 -33.69 35.34
CA GLU A 205 -9.85 -33.56 34.23
C GLU A 205 -10.37 -32.11 34.08
N SER A 206 -10.74 -31.48 35.21
CA SER A 206 -11.40 -30.16 35.24
C SER A 206 -10.50 -29.04 34.70
N LYS A 207 -9.19 -29.05 34.99
CA LYS A 207 -8.25 -28.06 34.44
C LYS A 207 -8.05 -28.23 32.93
N ARG A 208 -8.13 -29.45 32.41
CA ARG A 208 -7.94 -29.74 30.98
C ARG A 208 -9.15 -29.28 30.17
N GLN A 209 -10.37 -29.44 30.71
CA GLN A 209 -11.59 -28.91 30.11
C GLN A 209 -11.62 -27.36 30.10
N ALA A 210 -11.24 -26.72 31.22
CA ALA A 210 -11.18 -25.26 31.29
C ALA A 210 -10.14 -24.67 30.30
N LYS A 211 -8.99 -25.32 30.13
CA LYS A 211 -7.98 -24.90 29.14
C LYS A 211 -8.51 -25.06 27.71
N ARG A 212 -9.21 -26.16 27.39
CA ARG A 212 -9.83 -26.39 26.08
C ARG A 212 -10.91 -25.35 25.77
N GLN A 213 -11.77 -25.02 26.73
CA GLN A 213 -12.78 -23.97 26.57
C GLN A 213 -12.15 -22.61 26.30
N LYS A 214 -11.12 -22.20 27.07
CA LYS A 214 -10.41 -20.93 26.81
C LYS A 214 -9.77 -20.89 25.43
N THR A 215 -9.17 -22.00 24.97
CA THR A 215 -8.60 -22.04 23.61
C THR A 215 -9.66 -22.02 22.51
N ALA A 216 -10.85 -22.58 22.75
CA ALA A 216 -11.96 -22.53 21.80
C ALA A 216 -12.55 -21.11 21.74
N GLU A 217 -12.75 -20.46 22.88
CA GLU A 217 -13.25 -19.09 22.96
C GLU A 217 -12.28 -18.08 22.32
N ALA A 218 -10.96 -18.27 22.51
CA ALA A 218 -9.95 -17.44 21.84
C ALA A 218 -9.94 -17.64 20.32
N LYS A 219 -10.10 -18.89 19.85
CA LYS A 219 -10.22 -19.19 18.42
C LYS A 219 -11.48 -18.55 17.82
N GLU A 220 -12.59 -18.56 18.55
CA GLU A 220 -13.85 -17.96 18.11
C GLU A 220 -13.76 -16.43 18.06
N LYS A 221 -13.17 -15.80 19.08
CA LYS A 221 -12.88 -14.35 19.06
C LYS A 221 -11.99 -13.97 17.88
N ASN A 222 -10.97 -14.77 17.57
CA ASN A 222 -10.11 -14.54 16.40
C ASN A 222 -10.81 -14.76 15.06
N ARG A 223 -11.85 -15.60 15.00
CA ARG A 223 -12.71 -15.72 13.80
C ARG A 223 -13.57 -14.48 13.65
N TYR A 224 -14.24 -14.05 14.72
CA TYR A 224 -15.07 -12.84 14.72
C TYR A 224 -14.28 -11.58 14.30
N ILE A 225 -13.04 -11.43 14.78
CA ILE A 225 -12.17 -10.32 14.36
C ILE A 225 -11.89 -10.38 12.86
N ARG A 226 -11.50 -11.56 12.34
CA ARG A 226 -11.25 -11.73 10.90
C ARG A 226 -12.49 -11.49 10.05
N ASP A 227 -13.66 -11.96 10.48
CA ASP A 227 -14.91 -11.75 9.74
C ASP A 227 -15.29 -10.26 9.74
N ARG A 228 -15.06 -9.55 10.85
CA ARG A 228 -15.25 -8.10 10.94
C ARG A 228 -14.29 -7.34 10.03
N GLU A 229 -13.01 -7.71 10.02
CA GLU A 229 -11.99 -7.11 9.15
C GLU A 229 -12.34 -7.32 7.68
N HIS A 230 -12.69 -8.55 7.30
CA HIS A 230 -13.15 -8.88 5.95
C HIS A 230 -14.38 -8.05 5.54
N HIS A 231 -15.35 -7.88 6.44
CA HIS A 231 -16.53 -7.06 6.18
C HIS A 231 -16.16 -5.57 5.96
N MET A 232 -15.21 -5.04 6.73
CA MET A 232 -14.73 -3.66 6.53
C MET A 232 -13.98 -3.50 5.21
N GLU A 233 -13.14 -4.47 4.84
CA GLU A 233 -12.44 -4.49 3.55
C GLU A 233 -13.43 -4.55 2.37
N GLU A 234 -14.44 -5.41 2.46
CA GLU A 234 -15.51 -5.50 1.45
C GLU A 234 -16.31 -4.20 1.35
N SER A 235 -16.63 -3.56 2.48
CA SER A 235 -17.31 -2.26 2.51
C SER A 235 -16.45 -1.15 1.87
N MET A 236 -15.14 -1.14 2.10
CA MET A 236 -14.23 -0.17 1.47
C MET A 236 -14.09 -0.42 -0.03
N ALA A 237 -13.98 -1.68 -0.46
CA ALA A 237 -13.93 -2.05 -1.87
C ALA A 237 -15.20 -1.61 -2.61
N ASN A 238 -16.37 -1.82 -1.99
CA ASN A 238 -17.66 -1.37 -2.53
C ASN A 238 -17.72 0.17 -2.64
N SER A 239 -17.23 0.89 -1.62
CA SER A 239 -17.15 2.36 -1.64
C SER A 239 -16.23 2.87 -2.75
N GLN A 240 -15.04 2.31 -2.90
CA GLN A 240 -14.10 2.65 -3.98
C GLN A 240 -14.72 2.38 -5.36
N GLN A 241 -15.43 1.27 -5.53
CA GLN A 241 -16.13 0.96 -6.76
C GLN A 241 -17.25 1.98 -7.06
N ALA A 242 -17.98 2.43 -6.04
CA ALA A 242 -19.01 3.46 -6.19
C ALA A 242 -18.42 4.82 -6.62
N VAL A 243 -17.28 5.22 -6.02
CA VAL A 243 -16.55 6.43 -6.41
C VAL A 243 -16.06 6.33 -7.86
N LEU A 244 -15.46 5.22 -8.26
CA LEU A 244 -15.02 4.99 -9.65
C LEU A 244 -16.18 5.06 -10.65
N LYS A 245 -17.33 4.46 -10.32
CA LYS A 245 -18.55 4.56 -11.15
C LYS A 245 -19.02 6.01 -11.28
N CYS A 246 -18.97 6.78 -10.19
CA CYS A 246 -19.34 8.20 -10.19
C CYS A 246 -18.40 9.00 -11.11
N VAL A 247 -17.09 8.86 -10.94
CA VAL A 247 -16.07 9.53 -11.77
C VAL A 247 -16.25 9.19 -13.25
N ASN A 248 -16.39 7.91 -13.60
CA ASN A 248 -16.64 7.50 -15.00
C ASN A 248 -17.93 8.10 -15.56
N THR A 249 -18.98 8.22 -14.74
CA THR A 249 -20.23 8.87 -15.17
C THR A 249 -20.01 10.36 -15.44
N MET A 250 -19.26 11.05 -14.58
CA MET A 250 -18.90 12.46 -14.78
C MET A 250 -18.04 12.65 -16.02
N THR A 251 -17.03 11.81 -16.24
CA THR A 251 -16.19 11.84 -17.45
C THR A 251 -17.02 11.63 -18.71
N ASN A 252 -17.95 10.67 -18.72
CA ASN A 252 -18.84 10.45 -19.88
C ASN A 252 -19.78 11.64 -20.15
N VAL A 253 -20.26 12.32 -19.11
CA VAL A 253 -21.06 13.55 -19.26
C VAL A 253 -20.19 14.68 -19.80
N PHE A 254 -18.97 14.83 -19.28
CA PHE A 254 -18.03 15.84 -19.72
C PHE A 254 -17.64 15.64 -21.19
N GLU A 255 -17.30 14.41 -21.59
CA GLU A 255 -17.02 14.07 -23.00
C GLU A 255 -18.20 14.36 -23.91
N LYS A 256 -19.45 14.12 -23.48
CA LYS A 256 -20.64 14.45 -24.28
C LYS A 256 -20.90 15.95 -24.41
N ILE A 257 -20.53 16.76 -23.43
CA ILE A 257 -20.70 18.22 -23.46
C ILE A 257 -19.57 18.88 -24.24
N PHE A 258 -18.33 18.40 -24.08
CA PHE A 258 -17.12 19.03 -24.58
C PHE A 258 -16.52 18.36 -25.82
N ALA A 259 -17.04 17.22 -26.28
CA ALA A 259 -16.63 16.66 -27.56
C ALA A 259 -16.94 17.69 -28.66
N PRO A 260 -15.92 18.16 -29.40
CA PRO A 260 -16.15 19.09 -30.50
C PRO A 260 -16.99 18.35 -31.53
N SER A 261 -18.23 18.78 -31.69
CA SER A 261 -19.16 18.26 -32.68
C SER A 261 -18.60 18.56 -34.08
N SER A 262 -17.76 17.66 -34.56
CA SER A 262 -17.22 17.74 -35.90
C SER A 262 -18.35 17.43 -36.87
N SER A 263 -18.76 18.49 -37.58
CA SER A 263 -19.51 18.47 -38.84
C SER A 263 -20.82 17.67 -38.86
N MET A 264 -21.92 18.33 -38.52
CA MET A 264 -23.09 18.37 -39.41
C MET A 264 -24.00 19.53 -39.01
N SER A 265 -24.30 20.38 -39.98
CA SER A 265 -25.26 21.48 -39.90
C SER A 265 -26.66 20.93 -39.58
N ILE A 266 -27.03 20.93 -38.30
CA ILE A 266 -28.36 20.59 -37.83
C ILE A 266 -28.99 21.86 -37.24
N THR A 267 -30.18 22.17 -37.75
CA THR A 267 -31.01 23.32 -37.40
C THR A 267 -31.21 23.46 -35.89
N VAL A 268 -30.90 24.67 -35.41
CA VAL A 268 -30.60 25.06 -34.02
C VAL A 268 -31.78 25.11 -33.01
N PRO A 269 -33.09 25.01 -33.31
CA PRO A 269 -34.10 25.12 -32.25
C PRO A 269 -34.21 23.89 -31.33
N SER A 270 -33.95 22.68 -31.83
CA SER A 270 -34.28 21.43 -31.10
C SER A 270 -33.24 21.03 -30.05
N ILE A 271 -31.97 21.44 -30.23
CA ILE A 271 -30.88 21.07 -29.33
C ILE A 271 -30.95 21.90 -28.04
N ALA A 272 -31.37 23.17 -28.14
CA ALA A 272 -31.52 24.05 -26.99
C ALA A 272 -32.52 23.50 -25.96
N GLN A 273 -33.68 23.01 -26.41
CA GLN A 273 -34.68 22.39 -25.53
C GLN A 273 -34.18 21.10 -24.88
N GLU A 274 -33.45 20.26 -25.61
CA GLU A 274 -32.90 19.02 -25.04
C GLU A 274 -31.80 19.32 -24.02
N THR A 275 -30.97 20.35 -24.26
CA THR A 275 -29.97 20.79 -23.29
C THR A 275 -30.59 21.40 -22.03
N GLU A 276 -31.70 22.13 -22.17
CA GLU A 276 -32.40 22.75 -21.04
C GLU A 276 -33.09 21.70 -20.17
N GLN A 277 -33.76 20.71 -20.77
CA GLN A 277 -34.31 19.56 -20.02
C GLN A 277 -33.23 18.74 -19.32
N ARG A 278 -32.06 18.58 -19.94
CA ARG A 278 -30.92 17.89 -19.32
C ARG A 278 -30.32 18.68 -18.17
N LEU A 279 -30.25 20.01 -18.27
CA LEU A 279 -29.83 20.89 -17.18
C LEU A 279 -30.79 20.81 -16.01
N GLU A 280 -32.10 20.89 -16.25
CA GLU A 280 -33.12 20.78 -15.18
C GLU A 280 -33.06 19.40 -14.49
N THR A 281 -32.78 18.34 -15.24
CA THR A 281 -32.61 16.99 -14.68
C THR A 281 -31.33 16.87 -13.85
N LEU A 282 -30.25 17.54 -14.26
CA LEU A 282 -28.99 17.59 -13.52
C LEU A 282 -29.15 18.39 -12.22
N GLU A 283 -29.82 19.54 -12.26
CA GLU A 283 -30.13 20.35 -11.08
C GLU A 283 -30.93 19.54 -10.05
N LYS A 284 -32.00 18.85 -10.46
CA LYS A 284 -32.77 17.96 -9.56
C LYS A 284 -31.92 16.84 -8.95
N ARG A 285 -30.93 16.32 -9.68
CA ARG A 285 -30.02 15.29 -9.15
C ARG A 285 -29.01 15.87 -8.15
N VAL A 286 -28.52 17.08 -8.39
CA VAL A 286 -27.62 17.79 -7.47
C VAL A 286 -28.36 18.11 -6.18
N GLU A 287 -29.56 18.69 -6.26
CA GLU A 287 -30.40 18.98 -5.10
C GLU A 287 -30.70 17.71 -4.27
N LYS A 288 -30.98 16.59 -4.94
CA LYS A 288 -31.16 15.30 -4.26
C LYS A 288 -29.89 14.81 -3.56
N MET A 289 -28.71 15.01 -4.15
CA MET A 289 -27.44 14.67 -3.50
C MET A 289 -27.16 15.57 -2.30
N GLU A 290 -27.37 16.89 -2.43
CA GLU A 290 -27.17 17.85 -1.34
C GLU A 290 -28.05 17.49 -0.13
N LYS A 291 -29.32 17.14 -0.37
CA LYS A 291 -30.21 16.63 0.68
C LYS A 291 -29.69 15.34 1.33
N GLY A 292 -29.15 14.41 0.54
CA GLY A 292 -28.52 13.19 1.07
C GLY A 292 -27.27 13.48 1.92
N VAL A 293 -26.49 14.50 1.54
CA VAL A 293 -25.32 14.96 2.31
C VAL A 293 -25.77 15.60 3.63
N GLU A 294 -26.83 16.40 3.63
CA GLU A 294 -27.39 16.95 4.87
C GLU A 294 -27.92 15.86 5.81
N GLU A 295 -28.65 14.88 5.27
CA GLU A 295 -29.16 13.76 6.07
C GLU A 295 -28.03 12.92 6.69
N THR A 296 -26.99 12.60 5.91
CA THR A 296 -25.82 11.86 6.42
C THR A 296 -25.01 12.68 7.42
N SER A 297 -24.86 13.98 7.21
CA SER A 297 -24.25 14.90 8.17
C SER A 297 -25.02 14.93 9.49
N ALA A 298 -26.35 15.00 9.45
CA ALA A 298 -27.21 14.98 10.63
C ALA A 298 -27.10 13.67 11.41
N VAL A 299 -27.05 12.52 10.71
CA VAL A 299 -26.84 11.20 11.35
C VAL A 299 -25.46 11.14 12.00
N THR A 300 -24.43 11.59 11.31
CA THR A 300 -23.04 11.61 11.83
C THR A 300 -22.94 12.46 13.09
N LYS A 301 -23.62 13.61 13.12
CA LYS A 301 -23.68 14.47 14.31
C LYS A 301 -24.35 13.77 15.50
N LYS A 302 -25.46 13.06 15.28
CA LYS A 302 -26.12 12.27 16.34
C LYS A 302 -25.21 11.16 16.90
N ILE A 303 -24.48 10.46 16.02
CA ILE A 303 -23.52 9.43 16.44
C ILE A 303 -22.41 10.06 17.31
N LEU A 304 -21.87 11.20 16.89
CA LEU A 304 -20.87 11.95 17.65
C LEU A 304 -21.38 12.35 19.04
N GLU A 305 -22.62 12.81 19.16
CA GLU A 305 -23.24 13.15 20.44
C GLU A 305 -23.35 11.93 21.38
N VAL A 306 -23.74 10.76 20.86
CA VAL A 306 -23.79 9.52 21.64
C VAL A 306 -22.40 9.11 22.13
N VAL A 307 -21.40 9.14 21.25
CA VAL A 307 -20.01 8.80 21.60
C VAL A 307 -19.45 9.76 22.65
N GLN A 308 -19.75 11.05 22.55
CA GLN A 308 -19.37 12.03 23.58
C GLN A 308 -20.08 11.79 24.90
N GLY A 309 -21.35 11.35 24.88
CA GLY A 309 -22.10 10.93 26.07
C GLY A 309 -21.40 9.79 26.81
N TRP A 310 -21.07 8.71 26.09
CA TRP A 310 -20.36 7.55 26.67
C TRP A 310 -18.99 7.94 27.24
N LYS A 311 -18.27 8.86 26.59
CA LYS A 311 -16.98 9.35 27.09
C LYS A 311 -17.14 10.10 28.43
N LYS A 312 -18.19 10.89 28.59
CA LYS A 312 -18.46 11.61 29.86
C LYS A 312 -18.86 10.65 30.98
N GLU A 313 -19.66 9.65 30.66
CA GLU A 313 -20.12 8.62 31.62
C GLU A 313 -18.96 7.74 32.10
N SER A 314 -18.05 7.36 31.19
CA SER A 314 -16.82 6.61 31.52
C SER A 314 -15.82 7.39 32.38
N ASN A 315 -15.85 8.73 32.34
CA ASN A 315 -14.96 9.58 33.14
C ASN A 315 -15.53 9.92 34.52
N SER A 316 -16.79 9.55 34.79
CA SER A 316 -17.47 9.82 36.07
C SER A 316 -17.51 8.60 36.99
N GLN A 317 -16.88 7.48 36.58
CA GLN A 317 -16.65 6.27 37.38
C GLN A 317 -15.18 6.20 37.81
#